data_AF-A0A286A7J9-F1
#
_entry.id   AF-A0A286A7J9-F1
#
_cell.length_a   1.000
_cell.length_b   1.000
_cell.length_c   1.000
_cell.angle_alpha   90.00
_cell.angle_beta   90.00
_cell.angle_gamma   90.00
#
_symmetry.space_group_name_H-M   'P 1'
#
loop_
_entity.id
_entity.type
_entity.pdbx_description
1 polymer ?
#
loop_
_entity_poly.entity_id
_entity_poly.type
_entity_poly.pdbx_seq_one_letter_code
_entity_poly.pdbx_strand_id
1 'polypeptide(L)'
;MQDNTKRGERALFWMKAIFVIFILYFFWSSPVNAILSGASDSTMTASLLIRFILGAVFSLGMLFVLFAFFVCFISWLHRAVANLRVISVTDFSPMGAVLLTCIPFVGFILHFWIFNDMAERQEDCMQERGLLKKRFPKKFLIGWLLASVGCSILMFLGIGESSGSSVRDLLENILTVVCIGLYIQCFTFYIAQERELFNVHTETLFRKRVDEIIREREIERAADQLRDKQ
;
A
#
# COMPACT_ATOMS: atom_id res chain seq x y z
N MET A 1 -11.32 -13.28 12.82
CA MET A 1 -10.86 -12.12 12.02
C MET A 1 -9.60 -11.56 12.65
N GLN A 2 -8.60 -11.17 11.86
CA GLN A 2 -7.34 -10.61 12.37
C GLN A 2 -7.30 -9.12 12.09
N ASP A 3 -6.90 -8.33 13.09
CA ASP A 3 -6.61 -6.90 12.91
C ASP A 3 -5.53 -6.72 11.82
N ASN A 4 -5.97 -6.20 10.67
CA ASN A 4 -5.11 -5.98 9.52
C ASN A 4 -4.53 -4.55 9.51
N THR A 5 -5.02 -3.67 10.38
CA THR A 5 -4.58 -2.27 10.51
C THR A 5 -3.08 -2.21 10.78
N LYS A 6 -2.58 -3.01 11.73
CA LYS A 6 -1.14 -3.09 12.07
C LYS A 6 -0.27 -3.62 10.93
N ARG A 7 -0.83 -4.39 9.99
CA ARG A 7 -0.09 -4.85 8.80
C ARG A 7 -0.05 -3.73 7.76
N GLY A 8 -1.17 -3.04 7.58
CA GLY A 8 -1.25 -1.85 6.73
C GLY A 8 -0.32 -0.75 7.19
N GLU A 9 -0.29 -0.43 8.48
CA GLU A 9 0.61 0.58 9.07
C GLU A 9 2.10 0.23 8.87
N ARG A 10 2.47 -1.05 8.97
CA ARG A 10 3.83 -1.52 8.67
C ARG A 10 4.19 -1.38 7.20
N ALA A 11 3.29 -1.75 6.29
CA ALA A 11 3.50 -1.53 4.86
C ALA A 11 3.61 -0.02 4.54
N LEU A 12 2.80 0.82 5.19
CA LEU A 12 2.82 2.27 5.03
C LEU A 12 4.12 2.88 5.56
N PHE A 13 4.64 2.37 6.67
CA PHE A 13 5.95 2.76 7.20
C PHE A 13 7.07 2.51 6.18
N TRP A 14 7.15 1.30 5.62
CA TRP A 14 8.17 0.98 4.63
C TRP A 14 7.99 1.78 3.34
N MET A 15 6.76 2.06 2.92
CA MET A 15 6.49 2.94 1.79
C MET A 15 6.96 4.38 2.02
N LYS A 16 6.76 4.92 3.23
CA LYS A 16 7.29 6.24 3.62
C LYS A 16 8.82 6.22 3.65
N ALA A 17 9.43 5.12 4.08
CA ALA A 17 10.89 4.96 4.02
C ALA A 17 11.38 4.98 2.57
N ILE A 18 10.71 4.27 1.63
CA ILE A 18 11.00 4.34 0.19
C ILE A 18 10.91 5.79 -0.29
N PHE A 19 9.84 6.50 0.05
CA PHE A 19 9.64 7.90 -0.34
C PHE A 19 10.80 8.80 0.11
N VAL A 20 11.22 8.70 1.38
CA VAL A 20 12.34 9.48 1.91
C VAL A 20 13.64 9.11 1.21
N ILE A 21 13.94 7.82 1.03
CA ILE A 21 15.20 7.42 0.41
C ILE A 21 15.24 7.84 -1.07
N PHE A 22 14.12 7.80 -1.81
CA PHE A 22 14.06 8.31 -3.18
C PHE A 22 14.35 9.81 -3.25
N ILE A 23 13.83 10.61 -2.32
CA ILE A 23 14.15 12.03 -2.23
C ILE A 23 15.64 12.23 -1.93
N LEU A 24 16.19 11.49 -0.97
CA LEU A 24 17.62 11.57 -0.64
C LEU A 24 18.50 11.14 -1.83
N TYR A 25 18.10 10.11 -2.56
CA TYR A 25 18.78 9.66 -3.77
C TYR A 25 18.78 10.72 -4.88
N PHE A 26 17.64 11.40 -5.07
CA PHE A 26 17.54 12.53 -5.99
C PHE A 26 18.54 13.64 -5.63
N PHE A 27 18.59 14.04 -4.35
CA PHE A 27 19.56 15.03 -3.86
C PHE A 27 21.01 14.52 -3.82
N TRP A 28 21.23 13.21 -3.81
CA TRP A 28 22.58 12.62 -3.87
C TRP A 28 23.13 12.61 -5.30
N SER A 29 22.31 12.22 -6.27
CA SER A 29 22.72 12.04 -7.68
C SER A 29 23.09 13.34 -8.41
N SER A 30 22.54 14.49 -7.99
CA SER A 30 22.74 15.79 -8.66
C SER A 30 24.01 16.56 -8.22
N PRO A 31 24.29 16.78 -6.91
CA PRO A 31 25.43 17.57 -6.46
C PRO A 31 26.74 16.78 -6.35
N VAL A 32 26.69 15.49 -5.98
CA VAL A 32 27.90 14.68 -5.75
C VAL A 32 28.63 14.38 -7.07
N ASN A 33 27.88 14.17 -8.15
CA ASN A 33 28.45 14.03 -9.49
C ASN A 33 29.09 15.34 -10.01
N ALA A 34 28.60 16.50 -9.57
CA ALA A 34 29.12 17.81 -9.97
C ALA A 34 30.34 18.27 -9.15
N ILE A 35 30.40 17.96 -7.85
CA ILE A 35 31.47 18.41 -6.94
C ILE A 35 32.76 17.57 -7.10
N LEU A 36 32.64 16.30 -7.49
CA LEU A 36 33.76 15.35 -7.54
C LEU A 36 34.29 15.08 -8.96
N SER A 37 33.83 15.80 -9.98
CA SER A 37 34.39 15.73 -11.34
C SER A 37 35.77 16.40 -11.48
N GLY A 38 36.20 17.17 -10.47
CA GLY A 38 37.46 17.94 -10.48
C GLY A 38 38.70 17.26 -9.87
N ALA A 39 38.64 15.97 -9.48
CA ALA A 39 39.78 15.29 -8.84
C ALA A 39 40.58 14.46 -9.86
N SER A 40 41.63 15.04 -10.44
CA SER A 40 42.51 14.38 -11.41
C SER A 40 43.67 13.60 -10.74
N ASP A 41 43.91 12.41 -11.30
CA ASP A 41 45.19 11.73 -11.53
C ASP A 41 45.87 10.83 -10.47
N SER A 42 45.51 10.81 -9.19
CA SER A 42 46.03 9.75 -8.27
C SER A 42 45.08 9.34 -7.14
N THR A 43 44.15 10.22 -6.79
CA THR A 43 43.00 9.94 -5.92
C THR A 43 41.86 9.26 -6.66
N MET A 44 41.97 9.06 -7.97
CA MET A 44 40.90 8.52 -8.81
C MET A 44 40.51 7.09 -8.40
N THR A 45 41.47 6.23 -8.09
CA THR A 45 41.20 4.84 -7.66
C THR A 45 40.53 4.78 -6.29
N ALA A 46 40.99 5.59 -5.33
CA ALA A 46 40.38 5.68 -4.00
C ALA A 46 38.99 6.34 -4.04
N SER A 47 38.82 7.39 -4.85
CA SER A 47 37.54 8.06 -5.09
C SER A 47 36.53 7.13 -5.77
N LEU A 48 36.94 6.37 -6.77
CA LEU A 48 36.11 5.36 -7.44
C LEU A 48 35.71 4.24 -6.49
N LEU A 49 36.65 3.75 -5.67
CA LEU A 49 36.37 2.72 -4.65
C LEU A 49 35.36 3.21 -3.61
N ILE A 50 35.50 4.45 -3.12
CA ILE A 50 34.54 5.09 -2.21
C ILE A 50 33.17 5.23 -2.87
N ARG A 51 33.10 5.66 -4.15
CA ARG A 51 31.85 5.74 -4.93
C ARG A 51 31.19 4.37 -5.07
N PHE A 52 31.97 3.33 -5.35
CA PHE A 52 31.47 1.97 -5.52
C PHE A 52 30.93 1.41 -4.19
N ILE A 53 31.66 1.60 -3.09
CA ILE A 53 31.23 1.15 -1.76
C ILE A 53 29.97 1.89 -1.33
N LEU A 54 29.95 3.23 -1.42
CA LEU A 54 28.75 4.01 -1.08
C LEU A 54 27.57 3.63 -1.97
N GLY A 55 27.78 3.53 -3.29
CA GLY A 55 26.75 3.12 -4.25
C GLY A 55 26.19 1.73 -3.94
N ALA A 56 27.05 0.77 -3.59
CA ALA A 56 26.63 -0.57 -3.18
C ALA A 56 25.82 -0.56 -1.89
N VAL A 57 26.24 0.20 -0.88
CA VAL A 57 25.51 0.34 0.40
C VAL A 57 24.13 0.96 0.19
N PHE A 58 24.03 2.04 -0.59
CA PHE A 58 22.74 2.66 -0.91
C PHE A 58 21.84 1.74 -1.72
N SER A 59 22.39 1.01 -2.69
CA SER A 59 21.64 0.08 -3.52
C SER A 59 21.12 -1.12 -2.72
N LEU A 60 21.96 -1.68 -1.83
CA LEU A 60 21.57 -2.75 -0.91
C LEU A 60 20.52 -2.28 0.09
N GLY A 61 20.68 -1.07 0.63
CA GLY A 61 19.68 -0.44 1.51
C GLY A 61 18.34 -0.26 0.80
N MET A 62 18.34 0.25 -0.43
CA MET A 62 17.14 0.38 -1.24
C MET A 62 16.48 -0.96 -1.54
N LEU A 63 17.26 -1.97 -1.91
CA LEU A 63 16.77 -3.32 -2.14
C LEU A 63 16.10 -3.88 -0.89
N PHE A 64 16.72 -3.71 0.28
CA PHE A 64 16.17 -4.15 1.56
C PHE A 64 14.83 -3.45 1.87
N VAL A 65 14.75 -2.13 1.72
CA VAL A 65 13.52 -1.37 1.97
C VAL A 65 12.41 -1.78 1.00
N LEU A 66 12.72 -1.95 -0.29
CA LEU A 66 11.77 -2.41 -1.30
C LEU A 66 11.25 -3.82 -0.98
N PHE A 67 12.14 -4.73 -0.60
CA PHE A 67 11.77 -6.09 -0.20
C PHE A 67 10.89 -6.09 1.06
N ALA A 68 11.26 -5.33 2.09
CA ALA A 68 10.49 -5.22 3.33
C ALA A 68 9.10 -4.63 3.07
N PHE A 69 9.00 -3.60 2.21
CA PHE A 69 7.73 -3.06 1.74
C PHE A 69 6.90 -4.13 1.03
N PHE A 70 7.49 -4.83 0.05
CA PHE A 70 6.78 -5.83 -0.75
C PHE A 70 6.19 -6.96 0.10
N VAL A 71 6.97 -7.51 1.04
CA VAL A 71 6.50 -8.55 1.96
C VAL A 71 5.36 -8.05 2.84
N CYS A 72 5.50 -6.84 3.42
CA CYS A 72 4.45 -6.26 4.25
C CYS A 72 3.19 -5.94 3.43
N PHE A 73 3.36 -5.44 2.21
CA PHE A 73 2.27 -5.07 1.31
C PHE A 73 1.47 -6.28 0.86
N ILE A 74 2.11 -7.35 0.37
CA ILE A 74 1.42 -8.57 -0.03
C ILE A 74 0.68 -9.19 1.15
N SER A 75 1.33 -9.25 2.32
CA SER A 75 0.70 -9.75 3.53
C SER A 75 -0.55 -8.93 3.90
N TRP A 76 -0.50 -7.60 3.77
CA TRP A 76 -1.63 -6.73 4.03
C TRP A 76 -2.72 -6.94 2.97
N LEU A 77 -2.37 -6.93 1.68
CA LEU A 77 -3.31 -6.99 0.56
C LEU A 77 -4.13 -8.29 0.59
N HIS A 78 -3.44 -9.43 0.76
CA HIS A 78 -4.10 -10.72 0.93
C HIS A 78 -5.16 -10.68 2.05
N ARG A 79 -4.78 -10.13 3.21
CA ARG A 79 -5.69 -10.06 4.36
C ARG A 79 -6.79 -9.04 4.18
N ALA A 80 -6.52 -7.90 3.54
CA ALA A 80 -7.50 -6.85 3.29
C ALA A 80 -8.63 -7.37 2.38
N VAL A 81 -8.26 -8.01 1.26
CA VAL A 81 -9.24 -8.63 0.34
C VAL A 81 -9.96 -9.78 1.03
N ALA A 82 -9.26 -10.63 1.79
CA ALA A 82 -9.89 -11.73 2.52
C ALA A 82 -10.91 -11.25 3.56
N ASN A 83 -10.58 -10.19 4.31
CA ASN A 83 -11.47 -9.59 5.30
C ASN A 83 -12.68 -8.95 4.61
N LEU A 84 -12.46 -8.20 3.52
CA LEU A 84 -13.53 -7.55 2.75
C LEU A 84 -14.50 -8.58 2.16
N ARG A 85 -14.01 -9.74 1.72
CA ARG A 85 -14.84 -10.85 1.24
C ARG A 85 -15.77 -11.47 2.28
N VAL A 86 -15.48 -11.30 3.57
CA VAL A 86 -16.40 -11.80 4.61
C VAL A 86 -17.65 -10.92 4.71
N ILE A 87 -17.55 -9.66 4.28
CA ILE A 87 -18.60 -8.66 4.43
C ILE A 87 -19.19 -8.19 3.10
N SER A 88 -18.52 -8.42 1.98
CA SER A 88 -18.93 -8.01 0.64
C SER A 88 -18.50 -9.02 -0.41
N VAL A 89 -19.12 -8.98 -1.59
CA VAL A 89 -18.68 -9.76 -2.76
C VAL A 89 -17.65 -8.94 -3.53
N THR A 90 -16.39 -9.40 -3.53
CA THR A 90 -15.30 -8.75 -4.29
C THR A 90 -14.98 -9.52 -5.56
N ASP A 91 -14.63 -8.79 -6.63
CA ASP A 91 -14.32 -9.39 -7.92
C ASP A 91 -12.99 -10.16 -7.86
N PHE A 92 -12.04 -9.67 -7.06
CA PHE A 92 -10.75 -10.33 -6.87
C PHE A 92 -10.75 -11.29 -5.69
N SER A 93 -10.13 -12.46 -5.87
CA SER A 93 -9.79 -13.35 -4.76
C SER A 93 -8.51 -12.88 -4.04
N PRO A 94 -8.33 -13.20 -2.75
CA PRO A 94 -7.15 -12.77 -1.99
C PRO A 94 -5.84 -13.20 -2.63
N MET A 95 -5.77 -14.44 -3.14
CA MET A 95 -4.61 -14.92 -3.87
C MET A 95 -4.54 -14.37 -5.29
N GLY A 96 -5.68 -14.15 -5.96
CA GLY A 96 -5.71 -13.51 -7.27
C GLY A 96 -5.11 -12.10 -7.24
N ALA A 97 -5.50 -11.29 -6.26
CA ALA A 97 -4.95 -9.94 -6.07
C ALA A 97 -3.42 -9.98 -5.84
N VAL A 98 -2.93 -10.88 -5.00
CA VAL A 98 -1.48 -11.04 -4.75
C VAL A 98 -0.74 -11.49 -6.01
N LEU A 99 -1.25 -12.50 -6.72
CA LEU A 99 -0.61 -13.00 -7.94
C LEU A 99 -0.53 -11.92 -9.02
N LEU A 100 -1.60 -11.14 -9.19
CA LEU A 100 -1.64 -10.01 -10.13
C LEU A 100 -0.63 -8.92 -9.76
N THR A 101 -0.46 -8.61 -8.47
CA THR A 101 0.58 -7.69 -7.97
C THR A 101 2.00 -8.16 -8.27
N CYS A 102 2.24 -9.47 -8.26
CA CYS A 102 3.58 -10.04 -8.50
C CYS A 102 4.02 -9.98 -9.96
N ILE A 103 3.14 -9.67 -10.92
CA ILE A 103 3.49 -9.60 -12.33
C ILE A 103 4.31 -8.30 -12.57
N PRO A 104 5.58 -8.38 -13.00
CA PRO A 104 6.38 -7.19 -13.27
C PRO A 104 5.74 -6.30 -14.32
N PHE A 105 5.84 -4.98 -14.16
CA PHE A 105 5.32 -3.92 -15.04
C PHE A 105 3.79 -3.87 -15.19
N VAL A 106 3.12 -5.00 -15.33
CA VAL A 106 1.65 -5.10 -15.46
C VAL A 106 0.96 -5.03 -14.10
N GLY A 107 1.57 -5.58 -13.05
CA GLY A 107 1.00 -5.62 -11.71
C GLY A 107 0.68 -4.24 -11.15
N PHE A 108 1.51 -3.24 -11.47
CA PHE A 108 1.24 -1.85 -11.10
C PHE A 108 -0.04 -1.32 -11.76
N ILE A 109 -0.31 -1.62 -13.03
CA ILE A 109 -1.58 -1.20 -13.66
C ILE A 109 -2.76 -1.94 -13.01
N LEU A 110 -2.56 -3.21 -12.65
CA LEU A 110 -3.59 -4.04 -12.01
C LEU A 110 -3.96 -3.58 -10.60
N HIS A 111 -3.05 -2.92 -9.87
CA HIS A 111 -3.37 -2.30 -8.59
C HIS A 111 -4.48 -1.26 -8.70
N PHE A 112 -4.61 -0.56 -9.83
CA PHE A 112 -5.72 0.38 -10.04
C PHE A 112 -7.06 -0.34 -9.92
N TRP A 113 -7.21 -1.48 -10.61
CA TRP A 113 -8.44 -2.26 -10.60
C TRP A 113 -8.71 -2.89 -9.25
N ILE A 114 -7.69 -3.46 -8.61
CA ILE A 114 -7.79 -4.05 -7.27
C ILE A 114 -8.23 -3.00 -6.25
N PHE A 115 -7.60 -1.84 -6.26
CA PHE A 115 -7.96 -0.76 -5.36
C PHE A 115 -9.32 -0.17 -5.67
N ASN A 116 -9.66 0.04 -6.94
CA ASN A 116 -10.99 0.56 -7.29
C ASN A 116 -12.11 -0.38 -6.82
N ASP A 117 -11.98 -1.70 -7.04
CA ASP A 117 -12.93 -2.70 -6.50
C ASP A 117 -12.97 -2.61 -4.98
N MET A 118 -11.82 -2.63 -4.30
CA MET A 118 -11.79 -2.51 -2.84
C MET A 118 -12.46 -1.23 -2.32
N ALA A 119 -12.27 -0.08 -2.97
CA ALA A 119 -12.89 1.18 -2.57
C ALA A 119 -14.40 1.15 -2.75
N GLU A 120 -14.87 0.72 -3.92
CA GLU A 120 -16.31 0.66 -4.22
C GLU A 120 -17.01 -0.28 -3.23
N ARG A 121 -16.47 -1.48 -2.99
CA ARG A 121 -17.06 -2.42 -2.04
C ARG A 121 -17.01 -1.92 -0.59
N GLN A 122 -15.93 -1.23 -0.20
CA GLN A 122 -15.85 -0.61 1.13
C GLN A 122 -16.88 0.51 1.29
N GLU A 123 -17.01 1.39 0.29
CA GLU A 123 -17.99 2.47 0.28
C GLU A 123 -19.43 1.96 0.35
N ASP A 124 -19.78 0.96 -0.47
CA ASP A 124 -21.10 0.34 -0.48
C ASP A 124 -21.44 -0.24 0.89
N CYS A 125 -20.53 -1.04 1.47
CA CYS A 125 -20.74 -1.61 2.81
C CYS A 125 -20.84 -0.54 3.91
N MET A 126 -20.10 0.56 3.79
CA MET A 126 -20.22 1.67 4.74
C MET A 126 -21.53 2.44 4.56
N GLN A 127 -22.00 2.59 3.32
CA GLN A 127 -23.27 3.26 3.01
C GLN A 127 -24.45 2.46 3.53
N GLU A 128 -24.48 1.14 3.29
CA GLU A 128 -25.52 0.22 3.79
C GLU A 128 -25.63 0.25 5.32
N ARG A 129 -24.51 0.50 6.00
CA ARG A 129 -24.44 0.56 7.48
C ARG A 129 -24.60 1.96 8.04
N GLY A 130 -24.82 2.98 7.20
CA GLY A 130 -24.94 4.37 7.63
C GLY A 130 -23.65 4.97 8.23
N LEU A 131 -22.49 4.41 7.89
CA LEU A 131 -21.17 4.80 8.42
C LEU A 131 -20.40 5.72 7.46
N LEU A 132 -20.90 5.94 6.25
CA LEU A 132 -20.16 6.66 5.21
C LEU A 132 -20.00 8.14 5.56
N LYS A 133 -18.85 8.49 6.16
CA LYS A 133 -18.48 9.88 6.49
C LYS A 133 -17.82 10.60 5.32
N LYS A 134 -16.97 9.90 4.58
CA LYS A 134 -16.17 10.47 3.48
C LYS A 134 -15.99 9.45 2.37
N ARG A 135 -16.24 9.89 1.15
CA ARG A 135 -16.00 9.09 -0.07
C ARG A 135 -14.51 9.04 -0.43
N PHE A 136 -14.11 7.92 -0.99
CA PHE A 136 -12.81 7.70 -1.61
C PHE A 136 -12.62 8.72 -2.73
N PRO A 137 -11.58 9.57 -2.63
CA PRO A 137 -11.27 10.54 -3.68
C PRO A 137 -10.68 9.83 -4.91
N LYS A 138 -11.54 9.32 -5.80
CA LYS A 138 -11.15 8.62 -7.04
C LYS A 138 -10.12 9.38 -7.89
N LYS A 139 -10.10 10.72 -7.80
CA LYS A 139 -9.10 11.58 -8.44
C LYS A 139 -7.66 11.22 -8.06
N PHE A 140 -7.39 10.82 -6.82
CA PHE A 140 -6.04 10.42 -6.41
C PHE A 140 -5.63 9.08 -7.02
N LEU A 141 -6.55 8.12 -7.13
CA LEU A 141 -6.29 6.82 -7.75
C LEU A 141 -6.07 6.94 -9.26
N ILE A 142 -6.88 7.76 -9.94
CA ILE A 142 -6.70 8.06 -11.37
C ILE A 142 -5.38 8.82 -11.59
N GLY A 143 -5.10 9.84 -10.78
CA GLY A 143 -3.84 10.58 -10.86
C GLY A 143 -2.63 9.68 -10.63
N TRP A 144 -2.74 8.74 -9.70
CA TRP A 144 -1.71 7.74 -9.44
C TRP A 144 -1.48 6.80 -10.65
N LEU A 145 -2.55 6.31 -11.26
CA LEU A 145 -2.46 5.48 -12.46
C LEU A 145 -1.79 6.25 -13.61
N LEU A 146 -2.19 7.50 -13.86
CA LEU A 146 -1.59 8.35 -14.89
C LEU A 146 -0.11 8.61 -14.62
N ALA A 147 0.28 8.89 -13.37
CA ALA A 147 1.67 9.07 -12.98
C ALA A 147 2.48 7.78 -13.20
N SER A 148 1.91 6.62 -12.86
CA SER A 148 2.56 5.31 -13.03
C SER A 148 2.77 4.95 -14.51
N VAL A 149 1.76 5.21 -15.36
CA VAL A 149 1.87 5.03 -16.81
C VAL A 149 2.91 5.99 -17.39
N GLY A 150 2.91 7.25 -16.96
CA GLY A 150 3.93 8.22 -17.38
C GLY A 150 5.35 7.79 -17.00
N CYS A 151 5.56 7.29 -15.76
CA CYS A 151 6.85 6.74 -15.33
C CYS A 151 7.28 5.58 -16.24
N SER A 152 6.36 4.68 -16.55
CA SER A 152 6.64 3.53 -17.43
C SER A 152 7.05 3.99 -18.84
N ILE A 153 6.30 4.94 -19.42
CA ILE A 153 6.61 5.50 -20.75
C ILE A 153 8.01 6.14 -20.76
N LEU A 154 8.34 6.96 -19.76
CA LEU A 154 9.66 7.61 -19.66
C LEU A 154 10.78 6.57 -19.56
N MET A 155 10.58 5.51 -18.78
CA MET A 155 11.55 4.42 -18.64
C MET A 155 11.79 3.69 -19.97
N PHE A 156 10.75 3.43 -20.76
CA PHE A 156 10.88 2.76 -22.06
C PHE A 156 11.46 3.65 -23.17
N LEU A 157 11.13 4.95 -23.17
CA LEU A 157 11.71 5.93 -24.10
C LEU A 157 13.22 6.13 -23.85
N GLY A 158 13.70 5.88 -22.63
CA GLY A 158 15.10 6.02 -22.24
C GLY A 158 16.06 4.95 -22.77
N ILE A 159 15.57 3.83 -23.32
CA ILE A 159 16.39 2.68 -23.73
C ILE A 159 17.23 2.97 -25.01
N GLY A 160 16.95 4.06 -25.73
CA GLY A 160 17.60 4.39 -27.01
C GLY A 160 18.56 5.58 -27.04
N GLU A 161 18.58 6.46 -26.04
CA GLU A 161 19.36 7.71 -26.06
C GLU A 161 20.38 7.74 -24.92
N SER A 162 21.66 7.55 -25.27
CA SER A 162 22.80 7.59 -24.32
C SER A 162 23.35 9.00 -24.06
N SER A 163 22.88 10.01 -24.79
CA SER A 163 23.42 11.37 -24.70
C SER A 163 22.32 12.41 -24.50
N GLY A 164 22.10 12.79 -23.25
CA GLY A 164 21.48 14.06 -22.88
C GLY A 164 19.97 14.04 -22.72
N SER A 165 19.50 14.04 -21.47
CA SER A 165 18.49 15.03 -21.06
C SER A 165 18.35 15.01 -19.54
N SER A 166 19.12 15.84 -18.85
CA SER A 166 18.95 16.12 -17.41
C SER A 166 17.50 16.50 -17.05
N VAL A 167 16.75 17.02 -18.02
CA VAL A 167 15.31 17.33 -17.92
C VAL A 167 14.44 16.07 -17.85
N ARG A 168 14.75 15.01 -18.61
CA ARG A 168 14.01 13.74 -18.57
C ARG A 168 14.21 13.05 -17.23
N ASP A 169 15.46 12.97 -16.78
CA ASP A 169 15.79 12.36 -15.49
C ASP A 169 15.14 13.13 -14.34
N LEU A 170 15.11 14.47 -14.42
CA LEU A 170 14.38 15.32 -13.47
C LEU A 170 12.87 15.02 -13.49
N LEU A 171 12.27 14.92 -14.67
CA LEU A 171 10.85 14.66 -14.84
C LEU A 171 10.46 13.26 -14.31
N GLU A 172 11.27 12.24 -14.59
CA GLU A 172 11.06 10.87 -14.11
C GLU A 172 11.13 10.82 -12.57
N ASN A 173 12.09 11.52 -11.97
CA ASN A 173 12.22 11.61 -10.52
C ASN A 173 11.02 12.32 -9.88
N ILE A 174 10.60 13.48 -10.42
CA ILE A 174 9.42 14.21 -9.93
C ILE A 174 8.19 13.31 -10.03
N LEU A 175 7.99 12.65 -11.17
CA LEU A 175 6.84 11.79 -11.40
C LEU A 175 6.83 10.58 -10.47
N THR A 176 8.00 10.01 -10.16
CA THR A 176 8.17 8.92 -9.20
C THR A 176 7.80 9.37 -7.78
N VAL A 177 8.27 10.53 -7.35
CA VAL A 177 7.91 11.12 -6.04
C VAL A 177 6.41 11.37 -5.95
N VAL A 178 5.81 11.96 -6.98
CA VAL A 178 4.36 12.18 -7.06
C VAL A 178 3.59 10.86 -7.02
N CYS A 179 4.05 9.86 -7.76
CA CYS A 179 3.45 8.53 -7.79
C CYS A 179 3.43 7.87 -6.40
N ILE A 180 4.58 7.83 -5.71
CA ILE A 180 4.67 7.28 -4.36
C ILE A 180 3.80 8.07 -3.38
N GLY A 181 3.81 9.41 -3.47
CA GLY A 181 2.99 10.28 -2.62
C GLY A 181 1.48 10.04 -2.78
N LEU A 182 1.00 9.92 -4.02
CA LEU A 182 -0.41 9.59 -4.30
C LEU A 182 -0.77 8.18 -3.81
N TYR A 183 0.14 7.21 -3.96
CA TYR A 183 -0.08 5.87 -3.44
C TYR A 183 -0.20 5.85 -1.91
N ILE A 184 0.67 6.57 -1.19
CA ILE A 184 0.59 6.73 0.27
C ILE A 184 -0.78 7.28 0.69
N GLN A 185 -1.28 8.29 -0.02
CA GLN A 185 -2.60 8.89 0.28
C GLN A 185 -3.73 7.89 0.08
N CYS A 186 -3.75 7.19 -1.06
CA CYS A 186 -4.75 6.15 -1.33
C CYS A 186 -4.68 5.05 -0.26
N PHE A 187 -3.47 4.58 0.04
CA PHE A 187 -3.23 3.49 0.96
C PHE A 187 -3.64 3.82 2.41
N THR A 188 -3.35 5.04 2.86
CA THR A 188 -3.77 5.55 4.17
C THR A 188 -5.29 5.56 4.28
N PHE A 189 -5.99 5.97 3.22
CA PHE A 189 -7.44 5.99 3.20
C PHE A 189 -8.05 4.59 3.27
N TYR A 190 -7.52 3.62 2.51
CA TYR A 190 -7.95 2.22 2.58
C TYR A 190 -7.82 1.64 3.99
N ILE A 191 -6.69 1.86 4.65
CA ILE A 191 -6.47 1.35 6.02
C ILE A 191 -7.46 1.99 7.01
N ALA A 192 -7.74 3.29 6.86
CA ALA A 192 -8.68 4.00 7.73
C ALA A 192 -10.12 3.46 7.55
N GLN A 193 -10.56 3.30 6.31
CA GLN A 193 -11.88 2.76 5.98
C GLN A 193 -12.02 1.30 6.40
N GLU A 194 -11.01 0.47 6.15
CA GLU A 194 -10.95 -0.91 6.61
C GLU A 194 -11.14 -0.97 8.13
N ARG A 195 -10.36 -0.19 8.90
CA ARG A 195 -10.44 -0.14 10.36
C ARG A 195 -11.84 0.23 10.86
N GLU A 196 -12.47 1.24 10.28
CA GLU A 196 -13.80 1.68 10.69
C GLU A 196 -14.86 0.61 10.41
N LEU A 197 -14.84 0.03 9.21
CA LEU A 197 -15.79 -0.99 8.79
C LEU A 197 -15.69 -2.26 9.64
N PHE A 198 -14.47 -2.70 9.98
CA PHE A 198 -14.25 -3.89 10.81
C PHE A 198 -14.52 -3.67 12.29
N ASN A 199 -14.29 -2.48 12.83
CA ASN A 199 -14.66 -2.17 14.21
C ASN A 199 -16.17 -2.31 14.40
N VAL A 200 -16.98 -1.71 13.50
CA VAL A 200 -18.44 -1.81 13.59
C VAL A 200 -18.93 -3.23 13.35
N HIS A 201 -18.31 -3.96 12.41
CA HIS A 201 -18.67 -5.36 12.19
C HIS A 201 -18.42 -6.22 13.44
N THR A 202 -17.28 -6.04 14.10
CA THR A 202 -16.91 -6.78 15.31
C THR A 202 -17.85 -6.45 16.46
N GLU A 203 -18.20 -5.18 16.63
CA GLU A 203 -19.17 -4.75 17.63
C GLU A 203 -20.57 -5.35 17.37
N THR A 204 -21.00 -5.40 16.11
CA THR A 204 -22.28 -6.01 15.72
C THR A 204 -22.30 -7.52 16.03
N LEU A 205 -21.21 -8.24 15.73
CA LEU A 205 -21.09 -9.66 16.07
C LEU A 205 -21.08 -9.89 17.58
N PHE A 206 -20.41 -9.01 18.33
CA PHE A 206 -20.38 -9.10 19.78
C PHE A 206 -21.77 -8.89 20.38
N ARG A 207 -22.50 -7.85 19.95
CA ARG A 207 -23.88 -7.59 20.38
C ARG A 207 -24.79 -8.80 20.09
N LYS A 208 -24.75 -9.35 18.88
CA LYS A 208 -25.53 -10.56 18.53
C LYS A 208 -25.25 -11.75 19.44
N ARG A 209 -23.97 -12.01 19.75
CA ARG A 209 -23.61 -13.09 20.69
C ARG A 209 -24.10 -12.83 22.11
N VAL A 210 -24.03 -11.59 22.56
CA VAL A 210 -24.57 -11.20 23.88
C VAL A 210 -26.08 -11.42 23.91
N ASP A 211 -26.80 -10.99 22.88
CA ASP A 211 -28.25 -11.17 22.76
C ASP A 211 -28.65 -12.65 22.72
N GLU A 212 -27.90 -13.49 21.99
CA GLU A 212 -28.09 -14.95 21.97
C GLU A 212 -27.92 -15.58 23.36
N ILE A 213 -26.86 -15.21 24.09
CA ILE A 213 -26.62 -15.71 25.45
C ILE A 213 -27.72 -15.26 26.42
N ILE A 214 -28.20 -14.02 26.30
CA ILE A 214 -29.32 -13.53 27.12
C ILE A 214 -30.57 -14.33 26.83
N ARG A 215 -30.88 -14.56 25.54
CA ARG A 215 -32.04 -15.35 25.12
C ARG A 215 -31.97 -16.79 25.61
N GLU A 216 -30.80 -17.43 25.53
CA GLU A 216 -30.59 -18.78 26.08
C GLU A 216 -30.85 -18.83 27.59
N ARG A 217 -30.35 -17.84 28.34
CA ARG A 217 -30.59 -17.73 29.79
C ARG A 217 -32.06 -17.46 30.13
N GLU A 218 -32.77 -16.69 29.32
CA GLU A 218 -34.21 -16.47 29.50
C GLU A 218 -35.02 -17.74 29.25
N ILE A 219 -34.66 -18.51 28.23
CA ILE A 219 -35.27 -19.82 27.95
C ILE A 219 -35.00 -20.81 29.09
N GLU A 220 -33.76 -20.86 29.59
CA GLU A 220 -33.37 -21.72 30.72
C GLU A 220 -34.17 -21.37 31.99
N ARG A 221 -34.23 -20.07 32.34
CA ARG A 221 -35.04 -19.60 33.48
C ARG A 221 -36.53 -19.91 33.32
N ALA A 222 -37.08 -19.78 32.12
CA ALA A 222 -38.47 -20.12 31.85
C ALA A 222 -38.72 -21.64 31.97
N ALA A 223 -37.77 -22.46 31.53
CA ALA A 223 -37.85 -23.92 31.68
C ALA A 223 -37.78 -24.35 33.15
N ASP A 224 -36.90 -23.75 33.95
CA ASP A 224 -36.78 -24.02 35.39
C ASP A 224 -38.07 -23.65 36.14
N GLN A 225 -38.68 -22.50 35.83
CA GLN A 225 -39.97 -22.09 36.42
C GLN A 225 -41.13 -23.03 36.08
N LEU A 226 -41.09 -23.70 34.93
CA LEU A 226 -42.08 -24.70 34.56
C LEU A 226 -41.86 -26.02 35.31
N ARG A 227 -40.60 -26.39 35.53
CA ARG A 227 -40.21 -27.59 36.27
C ARG A 227 -40.55 -27.48 37.76
N ASP A 228 -40.38 -26.30 38.36
CA ASP A 228 -40.72 -26.06 39.78
C ASP A 228 -42.25 -26.05 40.04
N LYS A 229 -43.08 -26.01 38.99
CA LYS A 229 -44.55 -26.02 39.09
C LYS A 229 -45.18 -27.40 38.90
N GLN A 230 -44.38 -28.42 38.58
CA GLN A 230 -44.82 -29.82 38.50
C GLN A 230 -44.47 -30.57 39.79
#